data_AF-A0A0F9RHE7-F1
#
_entry.id   AF-A0A0F9RHE7-F1
#
_cell.length_a   1.000
_cell.length_b   1.000
_cell.length_c   1.000
_cell.angle_alpha   90.00
_cell.angle_beta   90.00
_cell.angle_gamma   90.00
#
_symmetry.space_group_name_H-M   'P 1'
#
loop_
_entity.id
_entity.type
_entity.pdbx_description
1 polymer ?
#
loop_
_entity_poly.entity_id
_entity_poly.type
_entity_poly.pdbx_seq_one_letter_code
_entity_poly.pdbx_strand_id
1 'polypeptide(L)'
;YGETPADYLFNQDILETDVDRVLLVEGVLDAIAVKGIACLGNSLTQKQINLLNTCRKNVILVPDRNKAGATLLEQALNNGWEVSVPDWDSGISDCAEATKRYGVLFTLESIFSSATTNKLRIMNTFGVSRL
;
A
#
# COMPACT_ATOMS: atom_id res chain seq x y z
N TYR A 1 9.02 -15.93 20.94
CA TYR A 1 8.22 -15.54 19.75
C TYR A 1 9.08 -14.53 18.99
N GLY A 2 9.46 -14.90 17.77
CA GLY A 2 10.63 -14.34 17.08
C GLY A 2 10.55 -12.84 16.87
N GLU A 3 11.66 -12.15 17.13
CA GLU A 3 11.84 -10.75 16.76
C GLU A 3 11.79 -10.67 15.23
N THR A 4 10.73 -10.07 14.70
CA THR A 4 10.73 -9.63 13.30
C THR A 4 11.85 -8.59 13.18
N PRO A 5 12.82 -8.77 12.27
CA PRO A 5 13.85 -7.77 12.07
C PRO A 5 13.20 -6.40 11.79
N ALA A 6 13.70 -5.33 12.42
CA ALA A 6 13.09 -4.01 12.34
C ALA A 6 12.94 -3.47 10.89
N ASP A 7 13.72 -4.02 9.97
CA ASP A 7 13.75 -3.64 8.56
C ASP A 7 13.04 -4.65 7.63
N TYR A 8 12.36 -5.65 8.19
CA TYR A 8 11.71 -6.70 7.40
C TYR A 8 10.45 -6.16 6.71
N LEU A 9 10.33 -6.45 5.42
CA LEU A 9 9.09 -6.31 4.66
C LEU A 9 8.58 -7.72 4.32
N PHE A 10 7.30 -7.98 4.59
CA PHE A 10 6.70 -9.24 4.21
C PHE A 10 6.62 -9.33 2.68
N ASN A 11 7.01 -10.48 2.11
CA ASN A 11 6.94 -10.76 0.67
C ASN A 11 7.85 -9.86 -0.21
N GLN A 12 8.98 -9.41 0.35
CA GLN A 12 9.94 -8.55 -0.34
C GLN A 12 10.62 -9.20 -1.57
N ASP A 13 10.54 -10.51 -1.71
CA ASP A 13 11.02 -11.28 -2.87
C ASP A 13 10.32 -10.87 -4.18
N ILE A 14 9.12 -10.28 -4.10
CA ILE A 14 8.46 -9.63 -5.25
C ILE A 14 9.37 -8.60 -5.92
N LEU A 15 10.23 -7.92 -5.16
CA LEU A 15 11.14 -6.90 -5.68
C LEU A 15 12.17 -7.46 -6.68
N GLU A 16 12.42 -8.77 -6.66
CA GLU A 16 13.35 -9.46 -7.58
C GLU A 16 12.65 -10.04 -8.82
N THR A 17 11.32 -9.99 -8.89
CA THR A 17 10.54 -10.52 -10.03
C THR A 17 10.37 -9.49 -11.15
N ASP A 18 9.85 -9.90 -12.31
CA ASP A 18 9.63 -9.01 -13.48
C ASP A 18 8.37 -8.12 -13.39
N VAL A 19 7.80 -7.91 -12.20
CA VAL A 19 6.63 -7.02 -12.05
C VAL A 19 7.02 -5.54 -12.21
N ASP A 20 6.22 -4.79 -12.96
CA ASP A 20 6.42 -3.34 -13.14
C ASP A 20 5.92 -2.53 -11.93
N ARG A 21 4.92 -3.05 -11.23
CA ARG A 21 4.22 -2.38 -10.14
C ARG A 21 4.24 -3.23 -8.88
N VAL A 22 4.46 -2.58 -7.75
CA VAL A 22 4.51 -3.21 -6.42
C VAL A 22 3.45 -2.57 -5.56
N LEU A 23 2.53 -3.39 -5.05
CA LEU A 23 1.53 -2.94 -4.08
C LEU A 23 2.13 -3.02 -2.68
N LEU A 24 2.11 -1.91 -1.96
CA LEU A 24 2.52 -1.81 -0.56
C LEU A 24 1.27 -1.65 0.31
N VAL A 25 1.11 -2.52 1.30
CA VAL A 25 -0.02 -2.54 2.24
C VAL A 25 0.46 -2.63 3.69
N GLU A 26 -0.44 -2.41 4.65
CA GLU A 26 -0.10 -2.44 6.08
C GLU A 26 -0.07 -3.87 6.63
N GLY A 27 -1.04 -4.70 6.24
CA GLY A 27 -1.27 -6.05 6.77
C GLY A 27 -0.73 -7.20 5.91
N VAL A 28 -0.31 -8.29 6.56
CA VAL A 28 0.12 -9.53 5.89
C VAL A 28 -1.00 -10.13 5.03
N LEU A 29 -2.23 -10.13 5.55
CA LEU A 29 -3.36 -10.74 4.86
C LEU A 29 -3.71 -10.00 3.58
N ASP A 30 -3.61 -8.67 3.61
CA ASP A 30 -3.76 -7.82 2.44
C ASP A 30 -2.69 -8.13 1.39
N ALA A 31 -1.43 -8.24 1.82
CA ALA A 31 -0.32 -8.54 0.92
C ALA A 31 -0.51 -9.89 0.23
N ILE A 32 -0.99 -10.90 0.95
CA ILE A 32 -1.34 -12.20 0.36
C ILE A 32 -2.50 -12.05 -0.64
N ALA A 33 -3.54 -11.29 -0.29
CA ALA A 33 -4.74 -11.12 -1.10
C ALA A 33 -4.45 -10.48 -2.48
N VAL A 34 -3.58 -9.46 -2.50
CA VAL A 34 -3.25 -8.72 -3.74
C VAL A 34 -1.86 -9.05 -4.30
N LYS A 35 -1.17 -10.05 -3.74
CA LYS A 35 0.22 -10.38 -4.07
C LYS A 35 1.13 -9.15 -3.99
N GLY A 36 1.01 -8.42 -2.88
CA GLY A 36 1.80 -7.24 -2.55
C GLY A 36 2.85 -7.50 -1.47
N ILE A 37 3.40 -6.41 -0.95
CA ILE A 37 4.37 -6.36 0.15
C ILE A 37 3.68 -5.72 1.36
N ALA A 38 3.94 -6.21 2.57
CA ALA A 38 3.44 -5.57 3.79
C ALA A 38 4.54 -4.94 4.65
N CYS A 39 4.28 -3.73 5.17
CA CYS A 39 5.17 -3.01 6.08
C CYS A 39 5.02 -3.37 7.56
N LEU A 40 3.92 -4.02 7.95
CA LEU A 40 3.66 -4.53 9.31
C LEU A 40 3.67 -3.44 10.39
N GLY A 41 3.21 -2.24 10.05
CA GLY A 41 3.14 -1.11 10.97
C GLY A 41 2.75 0.18 10.25
N ASN A 42 2.69 1.28 11.00
CA ASN A 42 2.17 2.57 10.52
C ASN A 42 3.27 3.50 9.97
N SER A 43 4.50 2.98 9.79
CA SER A 43 5.62 3.71 9.18
C SER A 43 6.68 2.73 8.65
N LEU A 44 7.47 3.20 7.70
CA LEU A 44 8.65 2.52 7.18
C LEU A 44 9.94 3.08 7.76
N THR A 45 10.94 2.22 7.95
CA THR A 45 12.32 2.64 8.24
C THR A 45 12.99 3.20 6.98
N GLN A 46 14.04 4.00 7.17
CA GLN A 46 14.79 4.54 6.03
C GLN A 46 15.39 3.44 5.13
N LYS A 47 15.76 2.30 5.71
CA LYS A 47 16.28 1.16 4.94
C LYS A 47 15.20 0.53 4.07
N GLN A 48 13.98 0.36 4.60
CA GLN A 48 12.85 -0.16 3.82
C GLN A 48 12.49 0.79 2.67
N ILE A 49 12.48 2.10 2.93
CA ILE A 49 12.26 3.13 1.90
C ILE A 49 13.35 3.05 0.81
N ASN A 50 14.62 2.97 1.21
CA ASN A 50 15.72 2.86 0.26
C ASN A 50 15.64 1.58 -0.59
N LEU A 51 15.23 0.46 0.00
CA LEU A 51 15.01 -0.80 -0.71
C LEU A 51 13.91 -0.65 -1.77
N LEU A 52 12.77 -0.08 -1.40
CA LEU A 52 11.64 0.17 -2.31
C LEU A 52 11.98 1.16 -3.42
N ASN A 53 12.81 2.17 -3.15
CA ASN A 53 13.23 3.13 -4.17
C ASN A 53 14.29 2.56 -5.13
N THR A 54 15.14 1.65 -4.65
CA THR A 54 16.24 1.08 -5.45
C THR A 54 15.76 0.00 -6.42
N CYS A 55 14.62 -0.64 -6.17
CA CYS A 55 14.09 -1.70 -7.03
C CYS A 55 13.62 -1.21 -8.41
N ARG A 56 13.54 0.11 -8.63
CA ARG A 56 13.09 0.77 -9.88
C ARG A 56 11.70 0.31 -10.35
N LYS A 57 10.87 -0.18 -9.43
CA LYS A 57 9.47 -0.54 -9.69
C LYS A 57 8.56 0.61 -9.27
N ASN A 58 7.39 0.67 -9.86
CA ASN A 58 6.39 1.65 -9.45
C ASN A 58 5.70 1.18 -8.17
N VAL A 59 5.96 1.84 -7.05
CA VAL A 59 5.37 1.51 -5.76
C VAL A 59 4.02 2.22 -5.63
N ILE A 60 2.98 1.44 -5.33
CA ILE A 60 1.62 1.92 -5.06
C ILE A 60 1.28 1.57 -3.62
N LEU A 61 1.15 2.58 -2.75
CA LEU A 61 0.62 2.41 -1.40
C LEU A 61 -0.90 2.22 -1.48
N VAL A 62 -1.38 1.13 -0.89
CA VAL A 62 -2.81 0.87 -0.68
C VAL A 62 -3.05 0.87 0.84
N PRO A 63 -3.41 2.03 1.42
CA PRO A 63 -3.57 2.16 2.86
C PRO A 63 -4.92 1.61 3.34
N ASP A 64 -5.01 1.27 4.63
CA ASP A 64 -6.27 0.87 5.24
C ASP A 64 -7.23 2.07 5.33
N ARG A 65 -8.48 1.90 4.88
CA ARG A 65 -9.48 3.00 4.85
C ARG A 65 -9.78 3.57 6.24
N ASN A 66 -9.73 2.73 7.27
CA ASN A 66 -10.12 3.11 8.63
C ASN A 66 -8.94 3.59 9.50
N LYS A 67 -7.70 3.26 9.13
CA LYS A 67 -6.53 3.37 10.01
C LYS A 67 -5.26 3.85 9.33
N ALA A 68 -5.34 4.27 8.06
CA ALA A 68 -4.20 4.74 7.29
C ALA A 68 -3.21 5.53 8.16
N GLY A 69 -2.01 4.97 8.34
CA GLY A 69 -0.97 5.65 9.08
C GLY A 69 -0.65 6.98 8.39
N ALA A 70 -0.96 8.10 9.03
CA ALA A 70 -0.65 9.44 8.48
C ALA A 70 0.82 9.53 8.05
N THR A 71 1.71 8.91 8.84
CA THR A 71 3.14 8.79 8.55
C THR A 71 3.43 7.99 7.27
N LEU A 72 2.76 6.87 7.02
CA LEU A 72 2.93 6.10 5.76
C LEU A 72 2.50 6.91 4.56
N LEU A 73 1.39 7.63 4.67
CA LEU A 73 0.88 8.47 3.59
C LEU A 73 1.88 9.58 3.26
N GLU A 74 2.40 10.27 4.29
CA GLU A 74 3.46 11.27 4.12
C GLU A 74 4.72 10.66 3.51
N GLN A 75 5.14 9.47 3.94
CA GLN A 75 6.29 8.77 3.37
C GLN A 75 6.08 8.44 1.90
N ALA A 76 4.90 7.97 1.50
CA ALA A 76 4.58 7.71 0.10
C ALA A 76 4.65 8.99 -0.74
N LEU A 77 4.03 10.08 -0.26
CA LEU A 77 4.07 11.38 -0.95
C LEU A 77 5.49 11.92 -1.08
N ASN A 78 6.32 11.82 -0.03
CA ASN A 78 7.69 12.30 -0.02
C ASN A 78 8.62 11.50 -0.96
N ASN A 79 8.33 10.21 -1.17
CA ASN A 79 9.06 9.36 -2.10
C ASN A 79 8.49 9.37 -3.53
N GLY A 80 7.42 10.13 -3.78
CA GLY A 80 6.76 10.21 -5.08
C GLY A 80 6.04 8.91 -5.49
N TRP A 81 5.69 8.07 -4.52
CA TRP A 81 4.93 6.84 -4.77
C TRP A 81 3.47 7.17 -5.09
N GLU A 82 2.84 6.30 -5.85
CA GLU A 82 1.41 6.37 -6.07
C GLU A 82 0.66 5.92 -4.81
N VAL A 83 -0.50 6.51 -4.56
CA VAL A 83 -1.43 6.09 -3.52
C VAL A 83 -2.73 5.70 -4.20
N SER A 84 -3.24 4.53 -3.86
CA SER A 84 -4.50 4.02 -4.38
C SER A 84 -5.53 3.98 -3.26
N VAL A 85 -6.67 4.63 -3.49
CA VAL A 85 -7.81 4.60 -2.58
C VAL A 85 -9.05 4.23 -3.39
N PRO A 86 -9.25 2.91 -3.65
CA PRO A 86 -10.35 2.45 -4.48
C PRO A 86 -11.70 2.77 -3.85
N ASP A 87 -12.73 2.95 -4.67
CA ASP A 87 -14.11 3.13 -4.22
C ASP A 87 -14.82 1.78 -4.06
N TRP A 88 -14.44 1.03 -3.02
CA TRP A 88 -15.12 -0.19 -2.60
C TRP A 88 -16.38 0.11 -1.78
N ASP A 89 -17.33 -0.83 -1.78
CA ASP A 89 -18.61 -0.72 -1.05
C ASP A 89 -18.40 -0.45 0.45
N SER A 90 -19.43 0.13 1.07
CA SER A 90 -19.49 0.35 2.51
C SER A 90 -19.25 -0.95 3.28
N GLY A 91 -18.36 -0.91 4.27
CA GLY A 91 -18.00 -2.07 5.09
C GLY A 91 -16.79 -2.84 4.57
N ILE A 92 -16.15 -2.40 3.48
CA ILE A 92 -14.88 -2.93 3.00
C ILE A 92 -13.77 -1.95 3.37
N SER A 93 -12.89 -2.39 4.25
CA SER A 93 -11.87 -1.55 4.87
C SER A 93 -10.45 -1.83 4.38
N ASP A 94 -10.19 -3.06 3.94
CA ASP A 94 -8.86 -3.55 3.57
C ASP A 94 -8.90 -4.37 2.25
N CYS A 95 -7.71 -4.75 1.76
CA CYS A 95 -7.59 -5.48 0.49
C CYS A 95 -8.10 -6.93 0.60
N ALA A 96 -7.96 -7.54 1.79
CA ALA A 96 -8.40 -8.90 2.04
C ALA A 96 -9.94 -9.03 1.97
N GLU A 97 -10.66 -8.10 2.59
CA GLU A 97 -12.12 -7.99 2.52
C GLU A 97 -12.58 -7.70 1.09
N ALA A 98 -11.92 -6.77 0.39
CA ALA A 98 -12.22 -6.45 -1.00
C ALA A 98 -12.06 -7.69 -1.90
N THR A 99 -10.96 -8.42 -1.73
CA THR A 99 -10.68 -9.64 -2.49
C THR A 99 -11.70 -10.73 -2.19
N LYS A 100 -12.13 -10.87 -0.93
CA LYS A 100 -13.18 -11.81 -0.55
C LYS A 100 -14.53 -11.46 -1.16
N ARG A 101 -14.84 -10.17 -1.33
CA ARG A 101 -16.12 -9.68 -1.86
C ARG A 101 -16.18 -9.72 -3.38
N TYR A 102 -15.13 -9.26 -4.06
CA TYR A 102 -15.11 -9.00 -5.49
C TYR A 102 -14.23 -9.97 -6.29
N GLY A 103 -13.35 -10.71 -5.61
CA GLY A 103 -12.32 -11.51 -6.23
C GLY A 103 -11.06 -10.69 -6.58
N VAL A 104 -9.93 -11.39 -6.64
CA VAL A 104 -8.59 -10.80 -6.80
C VAL A 104 -8.51 -9.88 -8.02
N LEU A 105 -9.05 -10.29 -9.17
CA LEU A 105 -8.92 -9.54 -10.42
C LEU A 105 -9.60 -8.16 -10.33
N PHE A 106 -10.81 -8.11 -9.78
CA PHE A 106 -11.56 -6.86 -9.65
C PHE A 106 -10.91 -5.93 -8.61
N THR A 107 -10.43 -6.51 -7.49
CA THR A 107 -9.71 -5.75 -6.48
C THR A 107 -8.45 -5.12 -7.08
N LEU A 108 -7.64 -5.87 -7.82
CA LEU A 108 -6.45 -5.34 -8.49
C LEU A 108 -6.78 -4.26 -9.53
N GLU A 109 -7.80 -4.47 -10.36
CA GLU A 109 -8.24 -3.46 -11.34
C GLU A 109 -8.62 -2.15 -10.63
N SER A 110 -9.43 -2.24 -9.58
CA SER A 110 -9.87 -1.07 -8.80
C SER A 110 -8.71 -0.34 -8.12
N ILE A 111 -7.67 -1.07 -7.68
CA ILE A 111 -6.43 -0.50 -7.14
C ILE A 111 -5.68 0.26 -8.22
N PHE A 112 -5.46 -0.36 -9.38
CA PHE A 112 -4.69 0.24 -10.46
C PHE A 112 -5.39 1.42 -11.13
N SER A 113 -6.72 1.40 -11.23
CA SER A 113 -7.50 2.48 -11.84
C SER A 113 -7.65 3.70 -10.92
N SER A 114 -7.52 3.51 -9.60
CA SER A 114 -7.59 4.59 -8.61
C SER A 114 -6.23 5.12 -8.14
N ALA A 115 -5.14 4.45 -8.51
CA ALA A 115 -3.78 4.86 -8.15
C ALA A 115 -3.44 6.26 -8.71
N THR A 116 -2.87 7.12 -7.86
CA THR A 116 -2.56 8.50 -8.22
C THR A 116 -1.41 9.05 -7.38
N THR A 117 -0.62 9.96 -7.95
CA THR A 117 0.36 10.78 -7.23
C THR A 117 -0.21 12.15 -6.82
N ASN A 118 -1.47 12.44 -7.18
CA ASN A 118 -2.06 13.75 -6.93
C ASN A 118 -2.42 13.92 -5.44
N LYS A 119 -1.58 14.69 -4.73
CA LYS A 119 -1.74 15.01 -3.31
C LYS A 119 -3.13 15.55 -2.94
N LEU A 120 -3.72 16.44 -3.76
CA LEU A 120 -5.04 17.00 -3.47
C LEU A 120 -6.14 15.94 -3.53
N ARG A 121 -6.07 15.04 -4.53
CA ARG A 121 -7.03 13.93 -4.66
C ARG A 121 -6.94 13.00 -3.45
N ILE A 122 -5.72 12.63 -3.08
CA ILE A 122 -5.43 11.77 -1.92
C ILE A 122 -5.98 12.40 -0.64
N MET A 123 -5.64 13.66 -0.36
CA MET A 123 -6.07 14.37 0.85
C MET A 123 -7.59 14.52 0.95
N ASN A 124 -8.27 14.80 -0.17
CA ASN A 124 -9.72 14.91 -0.20
C ASN A 124 -10.40 13.58 0.14
N THR A 125 -9.85 12.45 -0.32
CA THR A 125 -10.40 11.13 -0.03
C THR A 125 -10.29 10.75 1.45
N PHE A 126 -9.19 11.11 2.12
CA PHE A 126 -9.02 10.86 3.56
C PHE A 126 -9.67 11.92 4.46
N GLY A 127 -10.34 12.93 3.90
CA GLY A 127 -10.95 14.01 4.69
C GLY A 127 -9.94 14.86 5.47
N VAL A 128 -8.66 14.83 5.09
CA VAL A 128 -7.58 15.56 5.77
C VAL A 128 -7.56 16.98 5.24
N SER A 129 -8.45 17.81 5.80
CA SER A 129 -8.48 19.25 5.55
C SER A 129 -7.37 19.91 6.37
N ARG A 130 -6.23 20.15 5.74
CA ARG A 130 -4.99 20.80 6.24
C ARG A 130 -3.99 19.89 6.98
N LEU A 131 -2.87 19.65 6.31
CA LEU A 131 -1.52 19.67 6.90
C LEU A 131 -0.87 21.00 6.51
#